data_AF-A0A0N1IMJ4-F1
#
_entry.id   AF-A0A0N1IMJ4-F1
#
_cell.length_a   1.000
_cell.length_b   1.000
_cell.length_c   1.000
_cell.angle_alpha   90.00
_cell.angle_beta   90.00
_cell.angle_gamma   90.00
#
_symmetry.space_group_name_H-M   'P 1'
#
loop_
_entity.id
_entity.type
_entity.pdbx_description
1 polymer ?
#
loop_
_entity_poly.entity_id
_entity_poly.type
_entity_poly.pdbx_seq_one_letter_code
_entity_poly.pdbx_strand_id
1 'polypeptide(L)'
;MLTTSAASLPLPLQEDETVDTRTPYQQVELRAARKMKAIREYITLVDKLTSTDSPAQRLELHNNIRASETELRSLMLEARRLAVMERRVESFGKLQQQNTITTQLIRAHYGALTGLNGGANQFAVMDDDTEPTADEGGGGGTHYDIAQDQEFHVFFTETRQNDAQMDAALDRIEFGVQRVSENAQNIHTELNEQRSALKKTDKHADKNEAQLTGINRRLLKTIKKLGKSRLIAYVVLCVIMIVLIIVIIFLAKSM
;
A
#
# COMPACT_ATOMS: atom_id res chain seq x y z
N MET A 1 -3.53 -50.28 -7.62
CA MET A 1 -4.47 -49.21 -7.23
C MET A 1 -3.77 -47.89 -7.45
N LEU A 2 -4.13 -47.21 -8.54
CA LEU A 2 -3.53 -45.96 -9.00
C LEU A 2 -4.35 -44.80 -8.42
N THR A 3 -3.75 -43.96 -7.60
CA THR A 3 -4.38 -42.73 -7.08
C THR A 3 -4.23 -41.62 -8.12
N THR A 4 -5.34 -41.25 -8.73
CA THR A 4 -5.52 -40.12 -9.64
C THR A 4 -5.26 -38.82 -8.90
N SER A 5 -4.19 -38.12 -9.30
CA SER A 5 -3.88 -36.74 -8.91
C SER A 5 -4.89 -35.81 -9.56
N ALA A 6 -5.72 -35.14 -8.76
CA ALA A 6 -6.66 -34.14 -9.23
C ALA A 6 -5.90 -32.84 -9.52
N ALA A 7 -5.71 -32.53 -10.80
CA ALA A 7 -5.18 -31.26 -11.26
C ALA A 7 -6.19 -30.15 -10.95
N SER A 8 -5.83 -29.26 -10.03
CA SER A 8 -6.54 -28.01 -9.75
C SER A 8 -6.47 -27.10 -10.98
N LEU A 9 -7.64 -26.78 -11.53
CA LEU A 9 -7.82 -25.83 -12.63
C LEU A 9 -7.25 -24.45 -12.25
N PRO A 10 -6.48 -23.79 -13.13
CA PRO A 10 -6.05 -22.42 -12.91
C PRO A 10 -7.29 -21.51 -12.97
N LEU A 11 -7.50 -20.73 -11.92
CA LEU A 11 -8.50 -19.66 -11.92
C LEU A 11 -8.17 -18.65 -13.04
N PRO A 12 -9.19 -18.04 -13.67
CA PRO A 12 -8.96 -16.99 -14.65
C PRO A 12 -8.28 -15.82 -13.95
N LEU A 13 -7.10 -15.44 -14.43
CA LEU A 13 -6.46 -14.17 -14.09
C LEU A 13 -7.43 -13.05 -14.49
N GLN A 14 -8.11 -12.47 -13.50
CA GLN A 14 -8.78 -11.18 -13.65
C GLN A 14 -7.70 -10.20 -14.10
N GLU A 15 -7.84 -9.65 -15.30
CA GLU A 15 -6.99 -8.58 -15.80
C GLU A 15 -7.03 -7.44 -14.78
N ASP A 16 -5.87 -7.12 -14.21
CA ASP A 16 -5.67 -6.05 -13.25
C ASP A 16 -6.24 -4.75 -13.82
N GLU A 17 -7.38 -4.35 -13.28
CA GLU A 17 -7.86 -2.98 -13.35
C GLU A 17 -6.78 -2.15 -12.66
N THR A 18 -5.89 -1.52 -13.43
CA THR A 18 -4.82 -0.67 -12.91
C THR A 18 -5.47 0.45 -12.11
N VAL A 19 -5.61 0.24 -10.81
CA VAL A 19 -6.23 1.19 -9.89
C VAL A 19 -5.42 2.48 -10.03
N ASP A 20 -6.05 3.55 -10.53
CA ASP A 20 -5.41 4.86 -10.66
C ASP A 20 -5.11 5.36 -9.24
N THR A 21 -3.89 5.07 -8.76
CA THR A 21 -3.41 5.26 -7.38
C THR A 21 -3.17 6.73 -7.03
N ARG A 22 -3.41 7.63 -7.98
CA ARG A 22 -3.35 9.07 -7.78
C ARG A 22 -4.36 9.51 -6.73
N THR A 23 -3.95 10.40 -5.83
CA THR A 23 -4.94 11.04 -4.96
C THR A 23 -5.92 11.85 -5.79
N PRO A 24 -7.20 11.98 -5.35
CA PRO A 24 -8.17 12.79 -6.06
C PRO A 24 -7.65 14.18 -6.41
N TYR A 25 -6.93 14.83 -5.49
CA TYR A 25 -6.29 16.12 -5.75
C TYR A 25 -5.28 16.05 -6.91
N GLN A 26 -4.38 15.07 -6.92
CA GLN A 26 -3.34 14.95 -7.97
C GLN A 26 -3.94 14.72 -9.35
N GLN A 27 -5.03 13.95 -9.44
CA GLN A 27 -5.75 13.77 -10.70
C GLN A 27 -6.30 15.09 -11.23
N VAL A 28 -6.91 15.90 -10.34
CA VAL A 28 -7.46 17.21 -10.72
C VAL A 28 -6.37 18.22 -11.03
N GLU A 29 -5.26 18.23 -10.27
CA GLU A 29 -4.08 19.07 -10.52
C GLU A 29 -3.51 18.79 -11.92
N LEU A 30 -3.34 17.51 -12.29
CA LEU A 30 -2.85 17.12 -13.61
C LEU A 30 -3.83 17.51 -14.73
N ARG A 31 -5.14 17.32 -14.53
CA ARG A 31 -6.17 17.75 -15.51
C ARG A 31 -6.15 19.27 -15.68
N ALA A 32 -6.08 20.03 -14.60
CA ALA A 32 -5.98 21.49 -14.64
C ALA A 32 -4.70 21.94 -15.36
N ALA A 33 -3.55 21.35 -15.05
CA ALA A 33 -2.29 21.63 -15.72
C ALA A 33 -2.34 21.33 -17.23
N ARG A 34 -2.97 20.22 -17.63
CA ARG A 34 -3.20 19.90 -19.05
C ARG A 34 -4.09 20.94 -19.74
N LYS A 35 -5.14 21.43 -19.07
CA LYS A 35 -6.01 22.48 -19.62
C LYS A 35 -5.29 23.82 -19.76
N MET A 36 -4.51 24.22 -18.76
CA MET A 36 -3.66 25.41 -18.85
C MET A 36 -2.68 25.31 -20.03
N LYS A 37 -2.04 24.16 -20.20
CA LYS A 37 -1.15 23.90 -21.35
C LYS A 37 -1.88 24.06 -22.68
N ALA A 38 -3.04 23.41 -22.84
CA ALA A 38 -3.83 23.50 -24.07
C ALA A 38 -4.24 24.94 -24.40
N ILE A 39 -4.68 25.71 -23.39
CA ILE A 39 -5.00 27.14 -23.57
C ILE A 39 -3.79 27.92 -24.10
N ARG A 40 -2.63 27.75 -23.48
CA ARG A 40 -1.41 28.45 -23.89
C ARG A 40 -0.96 28.05 -25.30
N GLU A 41 -1.09 26.77 -25.66
CA GLU A 41 -0.83 26.29 -27.02
C GLU A 41 -1.80 26.91 -28.04
N TYR A 42 -3.09 27.02 -27.72
CA TYR A 42 -4.05 27.69 -28.58
C TYR A 42 -3.74 29.19 -28.74
N ILE A 43 -3.30 29.88 -27.68
CA ILE A 43 -2.88 31.29 -27.76
C ILE A 43 -1.67 31.42 -28.70
N THR A 44 -0.65 30.58 -28.54
CA THR A 44 0.52 30.59 -29.43
C THR A 44 0.12 30.26 -30.88
N LEU A 45 -0.86 29.39 -31.11
CA LEU A 45 -1.39 29.13 -32.46
C LEU A 45 -2.12 30.35 -33.03
N VAL A 46 -2.90 31.06 -32.22
CA VAL A 46 -3.58 32.30 -32.64
C VAL A 46 -2.56 33.38 -33.02
N ASP A 47 -1.48 33.52 -32.27
CA ASP A 47 -0.42 34.49 -32.58
C ASP A 47 0.32 34.15 -33.88
N LYS A 48 0.46 32.86 -34.20
CA LYS A 48 1.08 32.39 -35.45
C LYS A 48 0.16 32.60 -36.66
N LEU A 49 -1.15 32.81 -36.46
CA LEU A 49 -2.07 33.10 -37.56
C LEU A 49 -1.89 34.53 -38.07
N THR A 50 -1.51 34.61 -39.33
CA THR A 50 -1.38 35.84 -40.10
C THR A 50 -2.76 36.44 -40.44
N SER A 51 -2.77 37.67 -40.96
CA SER A 51 -3.99 38.33 -41.47
C SER A 51 -4.55 37.68 -42.74
N THR A 52 -3.76 36.83 -43.41
CA THR A 52 -4.18 36.08 -44.61
C THR A 52 -4.87 34.75 -44.28
N ASP A 53 -4.81 34.29 -43.03
CA ASP A 53 -5.42 33.03 -42.62
C ASP A 53 -6.94 33.13 -42.47
N SER A 54 -7.63 32.00 -42.63
CA SER A 54 -9.09 31.94 -42.62
C SER A 54 -9.67 32.49 -41.31
N PRO A 55 -10.60 33.47 -41.35
CA PRO A 55 -11.22 34.02 -40.14
C PRO A 55 -11.99 32.95 -39.36
N ALA A 56 -12.46 31.89 -40.03
CA ALA A 56 -13.11 30.76 -39.39
C ALA A 56 -12.18 29.99 -38.45
N GLN A 57 -10.92 29.78 -38.84
CA GLN A 57 -9.93 29.07 -38.03
C GLN A 57 -9.55 29.86 -36.77
N ARG A 58 -9.43 31.18 -36.91
CA ARG A 58 -9.20 32.07 -35.76
C ARG A 58 -10.37 32.00 -34.78
N LEU A 59 -11.61 32.07 -35.28
CA LEU A 59 -12.83 31.94 -34.47
C LEU A 59 -12.91 30.59 -33.75
N GLU A 60 -12.54 29.50 -34.42
CA GLU A 60 -12.51 28.15 -33.82
C GLU A 60 -11.52 28.08 -32.65
N LEU A 61 -10.29 28.58 -32.82
CA LEU A 61 -9.30 28.62 -31.75
C LEU A 61 -9.79 29.46 -30.56
N HIS A 62 -10.44 30.60 -30.80
CA HIS A 62 -11.04 31.39 -29.72
C HIS A 62 -12.13 30.63 -28.96
N ASN A 63 -12.99 29.89 -29.68
CA ASN A 63 -14.03 29.08 -29.05
C ASN A 63 -13.43 27.96 -28.20
N ASN A 64 -12.36 27.31 -28.69
CA ASN A 64 -11.63 26.27 -27.96
C ASN A 64 -10.97 26.81 -26.68
N ILE A 65 -10.42 28.03 -26.74
CA ILE A 65 -9.87 28.72 -25.57
C ILE A 65 -10.96 28.98 -24.53
N ARG A 66 -12.11 29.54 -24.93
CA ARG A 66 -13.23 29.83 -24.02
C ARG A 66 -13.81 28.56 -23.38
N ALA A 67 -13.95 27.49 -24.15
CA ALA A 67 -14.41 26.20 -23.64
C ALA A 67 -13.42 25.65 -22.59
N SER A 68 -12.12 25.66 -22.92
CA SER A 68 -11.06 25.18 -22.03
C SER A 68 -10.92 26.04 -20.78
N GLU A 69 -11.11 27.35 -20.88
CA GLU A 69 -11.10 28.28 -19.74
C GLU A 69 -12.26 27.98 -18.77
N THR A 70 -13.45 27.72 -19.30
CA THR A 70 -14.62 27.38 -18.47
C THR A 70 -14.39 26.09 -17.69
N GLU A 71 -13.84 25.07 -18.35
CA GLU A 71 -13.49 23.80 -17.72
C GLU A 71 -12.36 23.96 -16.69
N LEU A 72 -11.33 24.75 -17.02
CA LEU A 72 -10.25 25.06 -16.09
C LEU A 72 -10.77 25.73 -14.81
N ARG A 73 -11.74 26.66 -14.91
CA ARG A 73 -12.36 27.27 -13.73
C ARG A 73 -13.05 26.23 -12.84
N SER A 74 -13.79 25.28 -13.41
CA SER A 74 -14.40 24.19 -12.64
C SER A 74 -13.34 23.31 -11.96
N LEU A 75 -12.26 22.96 -12.67
CA LEU A 75 -11.17 22.15 -12.13
C LEU A 75 -10.43 22.88 -11.01
N MET A 76 -10.23 24.20 -11.10
CA MET A 76 -9.58 24.99 -10.06
C MET A 76 -10.42 25.07 -8.77
N LEU A 77 -11.74 25.14 -8.88
CA LEU A 77 -12.65 25.09 -7.71
C LEU A 77 -12.60 23.72 -7.03
N GLU A 78 -12.62 22.65 -7.83
CA GLU A 78 -12.49 21.28 -7.35
C GLU A 78 -11.12 21.05 -6.69
N ALA A 79 -10.03 21.46 -7.35
CA ALA A 79 -8.67 21.39 -6.83
C ALA A 79 -8.54 22.12 -5.50
N ARG A 80 -9.12 23.31 -5.36
CA ARG A 80 -9.12 24.06 -4.10
C ARG A 80 -9.77 23.28 -2.97
N ARG A 81 -10.93 22.69 -3.22
CA ARG A 81 -11.65 21.88 -2.24
C ARG A 81 -10.82 20.66 -1.82
N LEU A 82 -10.29 19.92 -2.79
CA LEU A 82 -9.49 18.72 -2.54
C LEU A 82 -8.17 19.05 -1.85
N ALA A 83 -7.53 20.18 -2.18
CA ALA A 83 -6.30 20.63 -1.51
C ALA A 83 -6.50 20.87 -0.02
N VAL A 84 -7.64 21.45 0.37
CA VAL A 84 -7.97 21.65 1.79
C VAL A 84 -8.22 20.31 2.48
N MET A 85 -8.97 19.40 1.82
CA MET A 85 -9.27 18.07 2.37
C MET A 85 -8.01 17.22 2.56
N GLU A 86 -7.08 17.25 1.60
CA GLU A 86 -5.84 16.47 1.61
C GLU A 86 -4.66 17.22 2.27
N ARG A 87 -4.88 18.43 2.80
CA ARG A 87 -3.84 19.31 3.39
C ARG A 87 -2.68 19.65 2.43
N ARG A 88 -2.97 19.78 1.13
CA ARG A 88 -2.01 20.12 0.06
C ARG A 88 -2.11 21.59 -0.40
N VAL A 89 -2.35 22.51 0.54
CA VAL A 89 -2.61 23.93 0.24
C VAL A 89 -1.42 24.59 -0.48
N GLU A 90 -0.18 24.18 -0.18
CA GLU A 90 1.03 24.71 -0.82
C GLU A 90 1.12 24.35 -2.31
N SER A 91 0.85 23.08 -2.66
CA SER A 91 0.81 22.65 -4.07
C SER A 91 -0.31 23.37 -4.83
N PHE A 92 -1.47 23.56 -4.19
CA PHE A 92 -2.54 24.36 -4.79
C PHE A 92 -2.13 25.82 -5.01
N GLY A 93 -1.33 26.40 -4.11
CA GLY A 93 -0.75 27.73 -4.28
C GLY A 93 0.06 27.86 -5.57
N LYS A 94 0.91 26.88 -5.87
CA LYS A 94 1.67 26.82 -7.15
C LYS A 94 0.74 26.70 -8.35
N LEU A 95 -0.26 25.81 -8.29
CA LEU A 95 -1.25 25.64 -9.35
C LEU A 95 -2.05 26.92 -9.59
N GLN A 96 -2.44 27.63 -8.52
CA GLN A 96 -3.17 28.89 -8.57
C GLN A 96 -2.33 30.01 -9.19
N GLN A 97 -1.03 30.08 -8.87
CA GLN A 97 -0.11 31.02 -9.50
C GLN A 97 -0.07 30.79 -11.01
N GLN A 98 0.10 29.55 -11.46
CA GLN A 98 0.12 29.21 -12.89
C GLN A 98 -1.22 29.46 -13.60
N ASN A 99 -2.33 29.24 -12.91
CA ASN A 99 -3.66 29.59 -13.42
C ASN A 99 -3.84 31.10 -13.57
N THR A 100 -3.31 31.88 -12.62
CA THR A 100 -3.36 33.35 -12.66
C THR A 100 -2.59 33.87 -13.88
N ILE A 101 -1.37 33.37 -14.11
CA ILE A 101 -0.56 33.72 -15.29
C ILE A 101 -1.32 33.36 -16.58
N THR A 102 -1.88 32.15 -16.65
CA THR A 102 -2.64 31.71 -17.82
C THR A 102 -3.86 32.60 -18.06
N THR A 103 -4.58 33.00 -17.02
CA THR A 103 -5.75 33.89 -17.12
C THR A 103 -5.35 35.31 -17.54
N GLN A 104 -4.22 35.81 -17.04
CA GLN A 104 -3.67 37.10 -17.48
C GLN A 104 -3.31 37.08 -18.96
N LEU A 105 -2.74 35.97 -19.45
CA LEU A 105 -2.46 35.78 -20.86
C LEU A 105 -3.74 35.80 -21.71
N ILE A 106 -4.78 35.05 -21.32
CA ILE A 106 -6.09 35.12 -22.00
C ILE A 106 -6.60 36.56 -22.03
N ARG A 107 -6.50 37.30 -20.90
CA ARG A 107 -6.94 38.69 -20.83
C ARG A 107 -6.11 39.63 -21.70
N ALA A 108 -4.79 39.45 -21.80
CA ALA A 108 -3.95 40.27 -22.65
C ALA A 108 -4.33 40.12 -24.14
N HIS A 109 -4.56 38.88 -24.60
CA HIS A 109 -4.88 38.60 -26.00
C HIS A 109 -6.35 38.87 -26.35
N TYR A 110 -7.29 38.68 -25.42
CA TYR A 110 -8.72 38.73 -25.72
C TYR A 110 -9.52 39.77 -24.92
N GLY A 111 -8.99 40.20 -23.77
CA GLY A 111 -9.62 41.21 -22.91
C GLY A 111 -9.69 42.59 -23.58
N ALA A 112 -8.70 42.91 -24.43
CA ALA A 112 -8.69 44.14 -25.22
C ALA A 112 -9.89 44.24 -26.20
N LEU A 113 -10.44 43.11 -26.66
CA LEU A 113 -11.63 43.09 -27.53
C LEU A 113 -12.95 43.21 -26.75
N THR A 114 -12.96 42.97 -25.43
CA THR A 114 -14.15 43.06 -24.58
C THR A 114 -14.27 44.37 -23.79
N GLY A 115 -13.30 45.28 -23.92
CA GLY A 115 -13.29 46.61 -23.28
C GLY A 115 -14.43 47.56 -23.70
N LEU A 116 -15.36 47.12 -24.56
CA LEU A 116 -16.55 47.87 -24.94
C LEU A 116 -17.87 47.34 -24.35
N ASN A 117 -17.91 46.24 -23.58
CA ASN A 117 -19.22 45.70 -23.15
C ASN A 117 -19.27 44.79 -21.89
N GLY A 118 -18.52 45.10 -20.83
CA GLY A 118 -18.42 44.21 -19.65
C GLY A 118 -18.65 44.88 -18.29
N GLY A 119 -19.76 45.62 -18.13
CA GLY A 119 -20.26 45.96 -16.79
C GLY A 119 -20.73 44.70 -16.04
N ALA A 120 -20.56 44.71 -14.72
CA ALA A 120 -21.04 43.72 -13.74
C ALA A 120 -20.23 42.41 -13.62
N ASN A 121 -19.09 42.48 -12.94
CA ASN A 121 -18.80 41.55 -11.85
C ASN A 121 -18.00 42.27 -10.76
N GLN A 122 -18.77 42.93 -9.91
CA GLN A 122 -18.37 43.56 -8.67
C GLN A 122 -18.13 42.45 -7.63
N PHE A 123 -16.90 41.94 -7.58
CA PHE A 123 -16.34 41.38 -6.35
C PHE A 123 -14.90 41.87 -6.22
N ALA A 124 -14.77 43.20 -6.31
CA ALA A 124 -13.60 43.91 -5.83
C ALA A 124 -13.81 44.11 -4.33
N VAL A 125 -12.90 43.50 -3.57
CA VAL A 125 -12.62 43.80 -2.18
C VAL A 125 -12.35 45.31 -2.08
N MET A 126 -13.04 45.98 -1.16
CA MET A 126 -12.82 47.37 -0.77
C MET A 126 -11.42 47.55 -0.18
N ASP A 127 -10.60 48.35 -0.85
CA ASP A 127 -9.47 49.15 -0.35
C ASP A 127 -8.86 49.77 -1.62
N ASP A 128 -8.43 51.01 -1.74
CA ASP A 128 -8.40 52.24 -0.96
C ASP A 128 -7.93 53.28 -2.01
N ASP A 129 -8.23 54.55 -1.81
CA ASP A 129 -8.18 55.64 -2.79
C ASP A 129 -6.91 55.67 -3.67
N THR A 130 -7.06 55.48 -4.99
CA THR A 130 -6.03 55.84 -5.98
C THR A 130 -6.68 56.38 -7.24
N GLU A 131 -6.40 57.64 -7.56
CA GLU A 131 -6.92 58.36 -8.73
C GLU A 131 -6.58 57.67 -10.06
N PRO A 132 -7.45 57.72 -11.08
CA PRO A 132 -7.18 57.15 -12.38
C PRO A 132 -6.35 58.12 -13.23
N THR A 133 -5.04 57.90 -13.31
CA THR A 133 -4.24 58.48 -14.39
C THR A 133 -4.54 57.71 -15.68
N ALA A 134 -5.20 58.40 -16.61
CA ALA A 134 -5.34 57.95 -17.99
C ALA A 134 -3.95 57.97 -18.65
N ASP A 135 -3.31 56.81 -18.74
CA ASP A 135 -2.11 56.62 -19.55
C ASP A 135 -2.47 55.79 -20.79
N GLU A 136 -2.37 56.44 -21.95
CA GLU A 136 -2.43 55.86 -23.29
C GLU A 136 -1.22 54.94 -23.51
N GLY A 137 -1.29 53.72 -22.97
CA GLY A 137 -0.29 52.68 -23.19
C GLY A 137 -0.62 51.84 -24.43
N GLY A 138 0.06 52.14 -25.53
CA GLY A 138 -0.08 51.47 -26.82
C GLY A 138 -0.11 49.94 -26.76
N GLY A 139 -1.10 49.37 -27.45
CA GLY A 139 -1.24 47.94 -27.72
C GLY A 139 -0.11 47.41 -28.61
N GLY A 140 1.06 47.22 -28.03
CA GLY A 140 2.06 46.30 -28.54
C GLY A 140 1.64 44.91 -28.10
N GLY A 141 1.05 44.13 -29.00
CA GLY A 141 0.78 42.71 -28.77
C GLY A 141 2.11 41.99 -28.54
N THR A 142 2.47 41.82 -27.27
CA THR A 142 3.61 41.03 -26.85
C THR A 142 3.34 39.59 -27.25
N HIS A 143 3.98 39.14 -28.32
CA HIS A 143 3.89 37.77 -28.81
C HIS A 143 4.36 36.83 -27.70
N TYR A 144 3.45 36.02 -27.15
CA TYR A 144 3.77 35.06 -26.10
C TYR A 144 4.15 33.73 -26.74
N ASP A 145 5.40 33.33 -26.56
CA ASP A 145 5.88 32.01 -26.95
C ASP A 145 5.90 31.09 -25.72
N ILE A 146 5.04 30.07 -25.75
CA ILE A 146 5.01 29.03 -24.72
C ILE A 146 6.38 28.35 -24.56
N ALA A 147 7.19 28.28 -25.63
CA ALA A 147 8.53 27.70 -25.58
C ALA A 147 9.52 28.51 -24.74
N GLN A 148 9.21 29.79 -24.46
CA GLN A 148 10.01 30.66 -23.60
C GLN A 148 9.53 30.69 -22.14
N ASP A 149 8.36 30.11 -21.84
CA ASP A 149 7.85 30.02 -20.46
C ASP A 149 8.51 28.84 -19.71
N GLN A 150 9.77 29.06 -19.36
CA GLN A 150 10.61 28.09 -18.66
C GLN A 150 10.01 27.68 -17.30
N GLU A 151 9.32 28.59 -16.60
CA GLU A 151 8.75 28.33 -15.28
C GLU A 151 7.61 27.31 -15.37
N PHE A 152 6.71 27.47 -16.33
CA PHE A 152 5.63 26.51 -16.55
C PHE A 152 6.13 25.15 -17.03
N HIS A 153 7.15 25.13 -17.90
CA HIS A 153 7.78 23.89 -18.33
C HIS A 153 8.39 23.12 -17.17
N VAL A 154 9.06 23.81 -16.23
CA VAL A 154 9.62 23.19 -15.02
C VAL A 154 8.49 22.64 -14.14
N PHE A 155 7.47 23.43 -13.85
CA PHE A 155 6.31 22.99 -13.05
C PHE A 155 5.62 21.75 -13.63
N PHE A 156 5.35 21.76 -14.94
CA PHE A 156 4.69 20.64 -15.61
C PHE A 156 5.57 19.38 -15.60
N THR A 157 6.87 19.54 -15.81
CA THR A 157 7.83 18.42 -15.80
C THR A 157 7.97 17.84 -14.39
N GLU A 158 8.06 18.69 -13.37
CA GLU A 158 8.11 18.27 -11.96
C GLU A 158 6.86 17.48 -11.57
N THR A 159 5.67 17.99 -11.93
CA THR A 159 4.39 17.32 -11.66
C THR A 159 4.36 15.92 -12.31
N ARG A 160 4.79 15.82 -13.57
CA ARG A 160 4.85 14.54 -14.30
C ARG A 160 5.90 13.58 -13.72
N GLN A 161 7.05 14.10 -13.31
CA GLN A 161 8.12 13.29 -12.74
C GLN A 161 7.74 12.74 -11.37
N ASN A 162 7.09 13.56 -10.53
CA ASN A 162 6.56 13.13 -9.25
C ASN A 162 5.53 12.01 -9.43
N ASP A 163 4.65 12.12 -10.43
CA ASP A 163 3.72 11.05 -10.82
C ASP A 163 4.47 9.74 -11.13
N ALA A 164 5.47 9.79 -12.02
CA ALA A 164 6.24 8.61 -12.41
C ALA A 164 7.01 7.96 -11.23
N GLN A 165 7.48 8.78 -10.28
CA GLN A 165 8.15 8.26 -9.08
C GLN A 165 7.16 7.58 -8.12
N MET A 166 5.93 8.09 -8.03
CA MET A 166 4.89 7.48 -7.20
C MET A 166 4.44 6.14 -7.78
N ASP A 167 4.24 6.05 -9.10
CA ASP A 167 3.91 4.79 -9.77
C ASP A 167 5.00 3.73 -9.51
N ALA A 168 6.28 4.09 -9.72
CA ALA A 168 7.40 3.18 -9.44
C ALA A 168 7.51 2.78 -7.96
N ALA A 169 7.07 3.62 -7.02
CA ALA A 169 7.03 3.28 -5.60
C ALA A 169 5.90 2.30 -5.28
N LEU A 170 4.77 2.42 -5.97
CA LEU A 170 3.61 1.54 -5.80
C LEU A 170 3.87 0.15 -6.35
N ASP A 171 4.51 0.03 -7.53
CA ASP A 171 4.95 -1.26 -8.07
C ASP A 171 5.84 -2.02 -7.06
N ARG A 172 6.72 -1.29 -6.36
CA ARG A 172 7.58 -1.87 -5.31
C ARG A 172 6.77 -2.33 -4.11
N ILE A 173 5.74 -1.57 -3.72
CA ILE A 173 4.85 -1.94 -2.62
C ILE A 173 4.04 -3.17 -3.00
N GLU A 174 3.49 -3.23 -4.21
CA GLU A 174 2.75 -4.38 -4.74
C GLU A 174 3.61 -5.64 -4.68
N PHE A 175 4.83 -5.60 -5.24
CA PHE A 175 5.76 -6.71 -5.15
C PHE A 175 6.10 -7.08 -3.70
N GLY A 176 6.25 -6.08 -2.83
CA GLY A 176 6.47 -6.28 -1.40
C GLY A 176 5.31 -7.01 -0.72
N VAL A 177 4.07 -6.63 -1.03
CA VAL A 177 2.84 -7.25 -0.50
C VAL A 177 2.69 -8.68 -1.01
N GLN A 178 2.93 -8.92 -2.30
CA GLN A 178 2.91 -10.26 -2.87
C GLN A 178 3.91 -11.17 -2.16
N ARG A 179 5.15 -10.69 -1.97
CA ARG A 179 6.19 -11.45 -1.24
C ARG A 179 5.80 -11.72 0.22
N VAL A 180 5.15 -10.77 0.90
CA VAL A 180 4.64 -10.98 2.26
C VAL A 180 3.53 -12.05 2.27
N SER A 181 2.64 -12.03 1.28
CA SER A 181 1.58 -13.03 1.11
C SER A 181 2.16 -14.44 0.91
N GLU A 182 3.13 -14.58 0.00
CA GLU A 182 3.84 -15.85 -0.24
C GLU A 182 4.55 -16.34 1.02
N ASN A 183 5.24 -15.45 1.74
CA ASN A 183 5.88 -15.79 3.02
C ASN A 183 4.85 -16.24 4.07
N ALA A 184 3.70 -15.58 4.16
CA ALA A 184 2.64 -15.96 5.08
C ALA A 184 2.08 -17.36 4.76
N GLN A 185 1.90 -17.69 3.48
CA GLN A 185 1.49 -19.02 3.05
C GLN A 185 2.54 -20.10 3.36
N ASN A 186 3.82 -19.79 3.14
CA ASN A 186 4.93 -20.68 3.49
C ASN A 186 4.99 -20.93 5.01
N ILE A 187 4.87 -19.87 5.83
CA ILE A 187 4.81 -19.98 7.29
C ILE A 187 3.60 -20.82 7.71
N HIS A 188 2.44 -20.60 7.10
CA HIS A 188 1.24 -21.40 7.42
C HIS A 188 1.45 -22.89 7.13
N THR A 189 2.07 -23.21 5.99
CA THR A 189 2.39 -24.59 5.60
C THR A 189 3.37 -25.23 6.58
N GLU A 190 4.47 -24.54 6.91
CA GLU A 190 5.47 -25.00 7.88
C GLU A 190 4.85 -25.22 9.27
N LEU A 191 3.99 -24.30 9.74
CA LEU A 191 3.29 -24.46 11.03
C LEU A 191 2.37 -25.69 11.03
N ASN A 192 1.71 -25.99 9.91
CA ASN A 192 0.88 -27.18 9.79
C ASN A 192 1.72 -28.47 9.81
N GLU A 193 2.88 -28.47 9.15
CA GLU A 193 3.83 -29.58 9.19
C GLU A 193 4.39 -29.79 10.61
N GLN A 194 4.83 -28.73 11.27
CA GLN A 194 5.31 -28.77 12.66
C GLN A 194 4.23 -29.26 13.62
N ARG A 195 2.97 -28.85 13.44
CA ARG A 195 1.85 -29.35 14.24
C ARG A 195 1.63 -30.85 14.05
N SER A 196 1.81 -31.36 12.83
CA SER A 196 1.74 -32.79 12.53
C SER A 196 2.91 -33.55 13.18
N ALA A 197 4.11 -33.00 13.13
CA ALA A 197 5.29 -33.56 13.78
C ALA A 197 5.14 -33.64 15.30
N LEU A 198 4.65 -32.56 15.95
CA LEU A 198 4.37 -32.53 17.39
C LEU A 198 3.38 -33.63 17.81
N LYS A 199 2.28 -33.81 17.08
CA LYS A 199 1.32 -34.91 17.34
C LYS A 199 1.97 -36.29 17.29
N LYS A 200 2.94 -36.51 16.39
CA LYS A 200 3.69 -37.78 16.33
C LYS A 200 4.60 -37.92 17.54
N THR A 201 5.31 -36.87 17.92
CA THR A 201 6.17 -36.84 19.11
C THR A 201 5.38 -37.13 20.38
N ASP A 202 4.22 -36.50 20.57
CA ASP A 202 3.33 -36.77 21.71
C ASP A 202 2.94 -38.25 21.77
N LYS A 203 2.52 -38.83 20.64
CA LYS A 203 2.19 -40.26 20.57
C LYS A 203 3.38 -41.18 20.89
N HIS A 204 4.61 -40.76 20.57
CA HIS A 204 5.81 -41.49 20.95
C HIS A 204 6.14 -41.33 22.43
N ALA A 205 5.94 -40.13 23.00
CA ALA A 205 6.08 -39.89 24.43
C ALA A 205 5.11 -40.74 25.25
N ASP A 206 3.82 -40.76 24.88
CA ASP A 206 2.79 -41.60 25.52
C ASP A 206 3.17 -43.09 25.51
N LYS A 207 3.68 -43.58 24.36
CA LYS A 207 4.16 -44.97 24.24
C LYS A 207 5.34 -45.24 25.15
N ASN A 208 6.31 -44.34 25.21
CA ASN A 208 7.49 -44.47 26.06
C ASN A 208 7.10 -44.45 27.55
N GLU A 209 6.18 -43.58 27.94
CA GLU A 209 5.64 -43.52 29.30
C GLU A 209 4.90 -44.82 29.67
N ALA A 210 4.07 -45.35 28.76
CA ALA A 210 3.41 -46.65 28.95
C ALA A 210 4.41 -47.81 29.09
N GLN A 211 5.51 -47.78 28.34
CA GLN A 211 6.58 -48.77 28.46
C GLN A 211 7.32 -48.64 29.79
N LEU A 212 7.70 -47.42 30.19
CA LEU A 212 8.39 -47.15 31.46
C LEU A 212 7.54 -47.55 32.66
N THR A 213 6.26 -47.19 32.68
CA THR A 213 5.31 -47.61 33.73
C THR A 213 5.15 -49.14 33.76
N GLY A 214 5.10 -49.79 32.59
CA GLY A 214 5.09 -51.25 32.46
C GLY A 214 6.35 -51.91 33.04
N ILE A 215 7.54 -51.38 32.73
CA ILE A 215 8.82 -51.85 33.25
C ILE A 215 8.88 -51.65 34.77
N ASN A 216 8.51 -50.47 35.27
CA ASN A 216 8.51 -50.16 36.69
C ASN A 216 7.58 -51.12 37.46
N ARG A 217 6.38 -51.41 36.94
CA ARG A 217 5.47 -52.40 37.51
C ARG A 217 6.03 -53.82 37.52
N ARG A 218 6.75 -54.23 36.46
CA ARG A 218 7.44 -55.52 36.41
C ARG A 218 8.58 -55.58 37.44
N LEU A 219 9.36 -54.51 37.56
CA LEU A 219 10.48 -54.40 38.50
C LEU A 219 9.99 -54.47 39.95
N LEU A 220 8.91 -53.74 40.30
CA LEU A 220 8.25 -53.84 41.60
C LEU A 220 7.74 -55.26 41.90
N LYS A 221 7.15 -55.95 40.92
CA LYS A 221 6.74 -57.36 41.08
C LYS A 221 7.94 -58.27 41.33
N THR A 222 9.05 -58.06 40.62
CA THR A 222 10.29 -58.83 40.80
C THR A 222 10.91 -58.60 42.17
N ILE A 223 10.99 -57.33 42.63
CA ILE A 223 11.44 -57.00 43.99
C ILE A 223 10.55 -57.69 45.02
N LYS A 224 9.22 -57.64 44.87
CA LYS A 224 8.29 -58.29 45.80
C LYS A 224 8.44 -59.82 45.82
N LYS A 225 8.70 -60.44 44.68
CA LYS A 225 8.99 -61.89 44.58
C LYS A 225 10.32 -62.24 45.25
N LEU A 226 11.38 -61.48 45.00
CA LEU A 226 12.69 -61.67 45.63
C LEU A 226 12.61 -61.49 47.16
N GLY A 227 11.87 -60.48 47.63
CA GLY A 227 11.61 -60.27 49.06
C GLY A 227 10.92 -61.46 49.72
N LYS A 228 9.89 -62.03 49.09
CA LYS A 228 9.22 -63.25 49.58
C LYS A 228 10.15 -64.46 49.58
N SER A 229 10.99 -64.62 48.54
CA SER A 229 11.96 -65.71 48.47
C SER A 229 13.01 -65.64 49.57
N ARG A 230 13.50 -64.43 49.90
CA ARG A 230 14.41 -64.23 51.04
C ARG A 230 13.73 -64.56 52.36
N LEU A 231 12.46 -64.20 52.52
CA LEU A 231 11.67 -64.51 53.71
C LEU A 231 11.53 -66.02 53.90
N ILE A 232 11.24 -66.77 52.83
CA ILE A 232 11.22 -68.24 52.85
C ILE A 232 12.60 -68.81 53.23
N ALA A 233 13.68 -68.29 52.65
CA ALA A 233 15.03 -68.73 53.00
C ALA A 233 15.37 -68.50 54.48
N TYR A 234 14.97 -67.36 55.06
CA TYR A 234 15.12 -67.09 56.50
C TYR A 234 14.31 -68.07 57.36
N VAL A 235 13.07 -68.38 56.98
CA VAL A 235 12.25 -69.36 57.72
C VAL A 235 12.91 -70.75 57.68
N VAL A 236 13.39 -71.20 56.52
CA VAL A 236 14.10 -72.48 56.39
C VAL A 236 15.37 -72.51 57.24
N LEU A 237 16.16 -71.43 57.23
CA LEU A 237 17.35 -71.31 58.06
C LEU A 237 17.02 -71.39 59.57
N CYS A 238 15.96 -70.71 60.01
CA CYS A 238 15.47 -70.79 61.38
C CYS A 238 15.05 -72.21 61.78
N VAL A 239 14.36 -72.93 60.90
CA VAL A 239 13.96 -74.33 61.16
C VAL A 239 15.19 -75.22 61.34
N ILE A 240 16.20 -75.09 60.49
CA ILE A 240 17.45 -75.85 60.61
C ILE A 240 18.15 -75.55 61.94
N MET A 241 18.21 -74.29 62.36
CA MET A 241 18.77 -73.88 63.66
C MET A 241 18.03 -74.52 64.83
N ILE A 242 16.69 -74.53 64.79
CA ILE A 242 15.87 -75.16 65.85
C ILE A 242 16.15 -76.67 65.91
N VAL A 243 16.20 -77.35 64.76
CA VAL A 243 16.51 -78.79 64.71
C VAL A 243 17.88 -79.08 65.30
N LEU A 244 18.91 -78.29 64.98
CA LEU A 244 20.25 -78.45 65.54
C LEU A 244 20.24 -78.30 67.07
N ILE A 245 19.53 -77.30 67.61
CA ILE A 245 19.41 -77.09 69.05
C ILE A 245 18.73 -78.31 69.72
N ILE A 246 17.66 -78.84 69.12
CA ILE A 246 16.96 -80.03 69.64
C ILE A 246 17.91 -81.24 69.66
N VAL A 247 18.65 -81.47 68.58
CA VAL A 247 19.62 -82.57 68.48
C VAL A 247 20.70 -82.45 69.57
N ILE A 248 21.23 -81.24 69.80
CA ILE A 248 22.23 -80.99 70.84
C ILE A 248 21.65 -81.26 72.23
N ILE A 249 20.44 -80.78 72.53
CA ILE A 249 19.79 -81.03 73.83
C ILE A 249 19.54 -82.51 74.04
N PHE A 250 19.10 -83.23 73.00
CA PHE A 250 18.83 -84.66 73.10
C PHE A 250 20.11 -85.47 73.31
N LEU A 251 21.20 -85.12 72.61
CA LEU A 251 22.53 -85.70 72.83
C LEU A 251 23.07 -85.39 74.23
N ALA A 252 22.94 -84.14 74.69
CA ALA A 252 23.39 -83.73 76.02
C ALA A 252 22.58 -84.36 77.16
N LYS A 253 21.31 -84.73 76.91
CA LYS A 253 20.45 -85.43 77.87
C LYS A 253 20.61 -86.96 77.82
N SER A 254 21.19 -87.48 76.73
CA SER A 254 21.51 -88.89 76.52
C SER A 254 22.91 -89.27 77.04
N MET A 255 23.77 -88.29 77.30
CA MET A 255 24.99 -88.45 78.12
C MET A 255 24.65 -88.27 79.60
#